data_AF-A0A0F8YA09-F1
#
_entry.id   AF-A0A0F8YA09-F1
#
_cell.length_a   1.000
_cell.length_b   1.000
_cell.length_c   1.000
_cell.angle_alpha   90.00
_cell.angle_beta   90.00
_cell.angle_gamma   90.00
#
_symmetry.space_group_name_H-M   'P 1'
#
loop_
_entity.id
_entity.type
_entity.pdbx_description
1 polymer ?
#
loop_
_entity_poly.entity_id
_entity_poly.type
_entity_poly.pdbx_seq_one_letter_code
_entity_poly.pdbx_strand_id
1 'polypeptide(L)'
;GSGNKYLAYQSSQERSYSDETAKLIDKEVKSLLDVAYKAAHKIVEENKDKVELMAKSLIRFETLYSDDVKEIMEGSFNEEEKSKRLKIADDLQKKPPPPPPMEDKPSPKDNGPRPQEA
;
A
#
# COMPACT_ATOMS: atom_id res chain seq x y z
N GLY A 1 -2.74 22.55 29.58
CA GLY A 1 -3.37 23.18 28.41
C GLY A 1 -2.28 23.70 27.51
N SER A 2 -1.95 22.95 26.45
CA SER A 2 -0.73 23.15 25.65
C SER A 2 -1.09 23.14 24.16
N GLY A 3 -1.94 24.09 23.73
CA GLY A 3 -2.61 24.03 22.42
C GLY A 3 -2.28 25.13 21.40
N ASN A 4 -1.61 26.24 21.77
CA ASN A 4 -1.64 27.44 20.91
C ASN A 4 -0.29 28.03 20.46
N LYS A 5 0.86 27.37 20.69
CA LYS A 5 2.16 27.95 20.30
C LYS A 5 2.41 27.98 18.78
N TYR A 6 1.84 27.04 18.03
CA TYR A 6 2.07 26.94 16.58
C TYR A 6 1.23 27.93 15.77
N LEU A 7 -0.03 28.17 16.17
CA LEU A 7 -0.91 29.15 15.53
C LEU A 7 -0.48 30.59 15.81
N ALA A 8 0.08 30.87 16.99
CA ALA A 8 0.60 32.19 17.35
C ALA A 8 1.89 32.57 16.58
N TYR A 9 2.70 31.59 16.17
CA TYR A 9 3.90 31.84 15.36
C TYR A 9 3.58 32.14 13.89
N GLN A 10 2.48 31.60 13.37
CA GLN A 10 2.04 31.84 12.00
C GLN A 10 1.31 33.18 11.84
N SER A 11 0.62 33.65 12.88
CA SER A 11 -0.10 34.93 12.85
C SER A 11 0.78 36.16 13.10
N SER A 12 2.00 35.98 13.62
CA SER A 12 2.91 37.09 13.96
C SER A 12 4.07 37.31 12.98
N GLN A 13 4.10 36.61 11.83
CA GLN A 13 4.89 37.06 10.69
C GLN A 13 4.03 37.96 9.82
N GLU A 14 3.85 39.21 10.25
CA GLU A 14 3.64 40.27 9.25
C GLU A 14 4.78 40.15 8.24
N ARG A 15 4.42 39.92 6.97
CA ARG A 15 5.36 39.81 5.85
C ARG A 15 6.32 41.00 5.93
N SER A 16 7.55 40.78 6.41
CA SER A 16 8.53 41.86 6.65
C SER A 16 9.20 42.33 5.35
N TYR A 17 8.46 42.29 4.24
CA TYR A 17 8.95 42.56 2.89
C TYR A 17 7.94 43.43 2.14
N SER A 18 8.45 44.29 1.25
CA SER A 18 7.63 45.23 0.49
C SER A 18 6.63 44.51 -0.44
N ASP A 19 5.57 45.21 -0.84
CA ASP A 19 4.60 44.71 -1.83
C ASP A 19 5.26 44.30 -3.15
N GLU A 20 6.33 45.00 -3.54
CA GLU A 20 7.13 44.66 -4.73
C GLU A 20 7.85 43.32 -4.55
N THR A 21 8.51 43.12 -3.42
CA THR A 21 9.15 41.85 -3.08
C THR A 21 8.13 40.71 -2.98
N ALA A 22 6.95 40.97 -2.41
CA ALA A 22 5.86 40.00 -2.36
C ALA A 22 5.41 39.55 -3.76
N LYS A 23 5.22 40.51 -4.68
CA LYS A 23 4.87 40.22 -6.09
C LYS A 23 5.96 39.40 -6.80
N LEU A 24 7.23 39.68 -6.53
CA LEU A 24 8.34 38.90 -7.09
C LEU A 24 8.32 37.46 -6.57
N ILE A 25 8.08 37.26 -5.27
CA ILE A 25 7.96 35.92 -4.68
C ILE A 25 6.82 35.14 -5.33
N ASP A 26 5.62 35.73 -5.42
CA ASP A 26 4.46 35.06 -6.01
C ASP A 26 4.71 34.68 -7.48
N LYS A 27 5.42 35.54 -8.22
CA LYS A 27 5.81 35.26 -9.60
C LYS A 27 6.75 34.06 -9.70
N GLU A 28 7.76 33.98 -8.85
CA GLU A 28 8.72 32.86 -8.88
C GLU A 28 8.09 31.56 -8.40
N VAL A 29 7.23 31.60 -7.39
CA VAL A 29 6.46 30.42 -6.96
C VAL A 29 5.59 29.90 -8.10
N LYS A 30 4.88 30.79 -8.81
CA LYS A 30 4.09 30.40 -9.98
C LYS A 30 4.96 29.81 -11.08
N SER A 31 6.09 30.43 -11.39
CA SER A 31 7.05 29.95 -12.38
C SER A 31 7.53 28.52 -12.06
N LEU A 32 7.90 28.28 -10.80
CA LEU A 32 8.34 26.96 -10.33
C LEU A 32 7.25 25.90 -10.50
N LEU A 33 6.01 26.22 -10.12
CA LEU A 33 4.86 25.33 -10.27
C LEU A 33 4.56 25.04 -11.75
N ASP A 34 4.60 26.06 -12.61
CA ASP A 34 4.37 25.89 -14.05
C ASP A 34 5.42 24.97 -14.68
N VAL A 35 6.69 25.10 -14.27
CA VAL A 35 7.78 24.23 -14.74
C VAL A 35 7.56 22.78 -14.27
N ALA A 36 7.26 22.59 -12.98
CA ALA A 36 7.01 21.26 -12.42
C ALA A 36 5.80 20.59 -13.07
N TYR A 37 4.71 21.33 -13.28
CA TYR A 37 3.51 20.85 -13.95
C TYR A 37 3.81 20.43 -15.38
N LYS A 38 4.49 21.28 -16.17
CA LYS A 38 4.85 20.96 -17.56
C LYS A 38 5.73 19.73 -17.64
N ALA A 39 6.70 19.58 -16.74
CA ALA A 39 7.56 18.40 -16.67
C ALA A 39 6.75 17.13 -16.37
N ALA A 40 5.91 17.16 -15.33
CA ALA A 40 5.06 16.02 -14.96
C ALA A 40 4.08 15.65 -16.08
N HIS A 41 3.40 16.63 -16.67
CA HIS A 41 2.48 16.43 -17.79
C HIS A 41 3.19 15.82 -18.99
N LYS A 42 4.39 16.31 -19.32
CA LYS A 42 5.21 15.76 -20.41
C LYS A 42 5.56 14.29 -20.15
N ILE A 43 6.02 13.96 -18.93
CA ILE A 43 6.36 12.57 -18.56
C ILE A 43 5.14 11.65 -18.70
N VAL A 44 3.96 12.10 -18.27
CA VAL A 44 2.71 11.34 -18.40
C VAL A 44 2.34 11.13 -19.86
N GLU A 45 2.38 12.18 -20.69
CA GLU A 45 1.97 12.07 -22.10
C GLU A 45 2.97 11.24 -22.92
N GLU A 46 4.28 11.35 -22.65
CA GLU A 46 5.30 10.51 -23.28
C GLU A 46 5.19 9.02 -22.91
N ASN A 47 4.51 8.71 -21.80
CA ASN A 47 4.28 7.33 -21.32
C ASN A 47 2.80 6.97 -21.30
N LYS A 48 1.99 7.60 -22.15
CA LYS A 48 0.54 7.46 -22.16
C LYS A 48 0.08 6.01 -22.31
N ASP A 49 0.76 5.24 -23.16
CA ASP A 49 0.56 3.81 -23.35
C ASP A 49 0.66 3.02 -22.03
N LYS A 50 1.69 3.33 -21.23
CA LYS A 50 1.93 2.71 -19.93
C LYS A 50 0.90 3.16 -18.90
N VAL A 51 0.53 4.43 -18.88
CA VAL A 51 -0.52 4.96 -17.99
C VAL A 51 -1.87 4.32 -18.30
N GLU A 52 -2.22 4.18 -19.57
CA GLU A 52 -3.42 3.46 -20.00
C GLU A 52 -3.39 1.99 -19.58
N LEU A 53 -2.23 1.33 -19.71
CA LEU A 53 -2.06 -0.05 -19.25
C LEU A 53 -2.22 -0.16 -17.72
N MET A 54 -1.64 0.75 -16.93
CA MET A 54 -1.83 0.80 -15.48
C MET A 54 -3.30 0.98 -15.11
N ALA A 55 -4.01 1.91 -15.78
CA ALA A 55 -5.43 2.15 -15.53
C ALA A 55 -6.29 0.90 -15.83
N LYS A 56 -6.07 0.24 -16.98
CA LYS A 56 -6.76 -1.01 -17.34
C LYS A 56 -6.45 -2.12 -16.34
N SER A 57 -5.20 -2.22 -15.91
CA SER A 57 -4.75 -3.24 -14.96
C SER A 57 -5.36 -3.01 -13.58
N LEU A 58 -5.47 -1.77 -13.12
CA LEU A 58 -6.13 -1.42 -11.86
C LEU A 58 -7.62 -1.72 -11.88
N ILE A 59 -8.31 -1.54 -13.02
CA ILE A 59 -9.71 -1.97 -13.16
C ILE A 59 -9.84 -3.49 -12.95
N ARG A 60 -8.87 -4.26 -13.46
CA ARG A 60 -8.90 -5.73 -13.39
C ARG A 60 -8.46 -6.30 -12.04
N PHE A 61 -7.42 -5.73 -11.44
CA PHE A 61 -6.73 -6.30 -10.28
C PHE A 61 -6.88 -5.47 -9.01
N GLU A 62 -7.48 -4.28 -9.10
CA GLU A 62 -7.69 -3.28 -8.03
C GLU A 62 -6.38 -2.68 -7.46
N THR A 63 -5.31 -3.46 -7.39
CA THR A 63 -4.01 -3.10 -6.81
C THR A 63 -2.85 -3.54 -7.70
N LEU A 64 -1.95 -2.60 -7.97
CA LEU A 64 -0.63 -2.84 -8.54
C LEU A 64 0.42 -2.63 -7.45
N TYR A 65 1.31 -3.62 -7.30
CA TYR A 65 2.50 -3.51 -6.45
C TYR A 65 3.64 -2.85 -7.23
N SER A 66 4.68 -2.42 -6.53
CA SER A 66 5.84 -1.75 -7.13
C SER A 66 6.48 -2.54 -8.28
N ASP A 67 6.56 -3.87 -8.16
CA ASP A 67 7.10 -4.74 -9.21
C ASP A 67 6.20 -4.75 -10.45
N ASP A 68 4.87 -4.71 -10.30
CA ASP A 68 3.95 -4.64 -11.43
C ASP A 68 4.11 -3.31 -12.18
N VAL A 69 4.25 -2.20 -11.44
CA VAL A 69 4.50 -0.87 -12.04
C VAL A 69 5.83 -0.88 -12.79
N LYS A 70 6.88 -1.49 -12.21
CA LYS A 70 8.19 -1.61 -12.85
C LYS A 70 8.12 -2.44 -14.12
N GLU A 71 7.46 -3.59 -14.09
CA GLU A 71 7.21 -4.44 -15.26
C GLU A 71 6.47 -3.66 -16.37
N ILE A 72 5.48 -2.83 -16.01
CA ILE A 72 4.77 -1.96 -16.97
C ILE A 72 5.73 -0.91 -17.57
N MET A 73 6.58 -0.30 -16.74
CA MET A 73 7.56 0.68 -17.18
C MET A 73 8.61 0.11 -18.13
N GLU A 74 9.02 -1.14 -17.92
CA GLU A 74 9.98 -1.89 -18.74
C GLU A 74 9.34 -2.55 -19.98
N GLY A 75 8.00 -2.58 -20.06
CA GLY A 75 7.28 -3.26 -21.14
C GLY A 75 7.25 -4.79 -21.03
N SER A 76 7.54 -5.33 -19.84
CA SER A 76 7.59 -6.76 -19.54
C SER A 76 6.35 -7.28 -18.79
N PHE A 77 5.38 -6.41 -18.48
CA PHE A 77 4.19 -6.76 -17.71
C PHE A 77 3.32 -7.83 -18.39
N ASN A 78 2.94 -8.84 -17.61
CA ASN A 78 2.11 -9.95 -18.05
C ASN A 78 0.96 -10.20 -17.07
N GLU A 79 -0.28 -10.05 -17.55
CA GLU A 79 -1.48 -10.20 -16.74
C GLU A 79 -1.73 -11.64 -16.25
N GLU A 80 -1.31 -12.65 -17.00
CA GLU A 80 -1.43 -14.05 -16.60
C GLU A 80 -0.49 -14.36 -15.45
N GLU A 81 0.75 -13.89 -15.52
CA GLU A 81 1.72 -14.02 -14.44
C GLU A 81 1.26 -13.30 -13.18
N LYS A 82 0.75 -12.06 -13.31
CA LYS A 82 0.10 -11.35 -12.19
C LYS A 82 -1.05 -12.15 -11.58
N SER A 83 -1.92 -12.74 -12.41
CA SER A 83 -3.05 -13.55 -11.94
C SER A 83 -2.58 -14.80 -11.19
N LYS A 84 -1.51 -15.46 -11.66
CA LYS A 84 -0.89 -16.61 -10.98
C LYS A 84 -0.31 -16.19 -9.62
N ARG A 85 0.44 -15.08 -9.57
CA ARG A 85 1.00 -14.52 -8.32
C ARG A 85 -0.10 -14.26 -7.28
N LEU A 86 -1.23 -13.67 -7.70
CA LEU A 86 -2.37 -13.42 -6.81
C LEU A 86 -3.01 -14.71 -6.28
N LYS A 87 -3.20 -15.73 -7.12
CA LYS A 87 -3.73 -17.04 -6.68
C LYS A 87 -2.81 -17.71 -5.66
N ILE A 88 -1.51 -17.70 -5.91
CA ILE A 88 -0.52 -18.25 -4.98
C ILE A 88 -0.58 -17.49 -3.64
N ALA A 89 -0.67 -16.16 -3.68
CA ALA A 89 -0.77 -15.35 -2.47
C ALA A 89 -2.05 -15.66 -1.67
N ASP A 90 -3.20 -15.83 -2.33
CA ASP A 90 -4.45 -16.25 -1.70
C ASP A 90 -4.35 -17.65 -1.06
N ASP A 91 -3.75 -18.60 -1.77
CA ASP A 91 -3.57 -19.97 -1.26
C ASP A 91 -2.62 -20.03 -0.05
N LEU A 92 -1.58 -19.19 -0.01
CA LEU A 92 -0.69 -19.08 1.16
C LEU A 92 -1.36 -18.42 2.37
N GLN A 93 -2.39 -17.59 2.15
CA GLN A 93 -3.16 -16.93 3.21
C GLN A 93 -4.26 -17.84 3.80
N LYS A 94 -4.67 -18.89 3.09
CA LYS A 94 -5.57 -19.92 3.64
C LYS A 94 -4.83 -20.72 4.71
N LYS A 95 -5.21 -20.53 5.98
CA LYS A 95 -4.76 -21.43 7.06
C LYS A 95 -5.22 -22.86 6.74
N PRO A 96 -4.41 -23.90 7.01
CA PRO A 96 -4.88 -25.27 6.87
C PRO A 96 -6.14 -25.46 7.71
N PRO A 97 -7.12 -26.25 7.24
CA PRO A 97 -8.30 -26.55 8.03
C PRO A 97 -7.85 -27.10 9.40
N PRO A 98 -8.55 -26.76 10.50
CA PRO A 98 -8.22 -27.34 11.79
C PRO A 98 -8.18 -28.87 11.64
N PRO A 99 -7.20 -29.56 12.27
CA PRO A 99 -7.17 -31.01 12.23
C PRO A 99 -8.54 -31.54 12.66
N PRO A 100 -9.03 -32.64 12.05
CA PRO A 100 -10.27 -33.26 12.50
C PRO A 100 -10.20 -33.47 14.02
N PRO A 101 -11.31 -33.29 14.75
CA PRO A 101 -11.34 -33.57 16.19
C PRO A 101 -10.69 -34.94 16.39
N MET A 102 -9.62 -35.00 17.18
CA MET A 102 -9.02 -36.29 17.51
C MET A 102 -10.14 -37.11 18.14
N GLU A 103 -10.55 -38.19 17.48
CA GLU A 103 -11.48 -39.14 18.07
C GLU A 103 -10.89 -39.54 19.43
N ASP A 104 -11.66 -39.35 20.50
CA ASP A 104 -11.32 -39.80 21.84
C ASP A 104 -11.05 -41.31 21.76
N LYS A 105 -9.79 -41.70 21.59
CA LYS A 105 -9.39 -43.09 21.79
C LYS A 105 -9.75 -43.42 23.23
N PRO A 106 -10.59 -44.43 23.49
CA PRO A 106 -10.95 -44.79 24.85
C PRO A 106 -9.67 -45.16 25.59
N SER A 107 -9.37 -44.42 26.66
CA SER A 107 -8.31 -44.73 27.61
C SER A 107 -8.45 -46.19 28.06
N PRO A 108 -7.37 -46.99 28.09
CA PRO A 108 -7.45 -48.36 28.59
C PRO A 108 -7.96 -48.34 30.03
N LYS A 109 -9.10 -49.01 30.28
CA LYS A 109 -9.58 -49.24 31.63
C LYS A 109 -8.57 -50.14 32.35
N ASP A 110 -7.94 -49.58 33.38
CA ASP A 110 -7.14 -50.31 34.35
C ASP A 110 -8.02 -51.34 35.06
N ASN A 111 -7.87 -52.62 34.68
CA ASN A 111 -8.46 -53.76 35.38
C ASN A 111 -7.36 -54.44 36.21
N GLY A 112 -6.87 -53.76 37.25
CA GLY A 112 -6.07 -54.40 38.30
C GLY A 112 -6.96 -55.23 39.24
N PRO A 113 -6.65 -56.51 39.50
CA PRO A 113 -7.41 -57.30 40.47
C PRO A 113 -7.13 -56.81 41.89
N ARG A 114 -8.21 -56.54 42.63
CA ARG A 114 -8.20 -56.20 44.07
C ARG A 114 -7.76 -57.44 44.87
N PRO A 115 -6.65 -57.38 45.64
CA PRO A 115 -6.31 -58.48 46.55
C PRO A 115 -7.32 -58.51 47.71
N GLN A 116 -7.89 -59.68 47.98
CA GLN A 116 -8.64 -59.94 49.20
C GLN A 116 -7.66 -60.25 50.34
N GLU A 117 -7.93 -59.66 51.50
CA GLU A 117 -7.20 -59.84 52.75
C GLU A 117 -7.20 -61.31 53.20
N ALA A 118 -6.07 -61.76 53.77
CA ALA A 118 -5.94 -62.98 54.56
C ALA A 118 -5.06 -62.68 55.79
#